data_AF-A0A834GGV6-F1
#
_entry.id   AF-A0A834GGV6-F1
#
_cell.length_a   1.000
_cell.length_b   1.000
_cell.length_c   1.000
_cell.angle_alpha   90.00
_cell.angle_beta   90.00
_cell.angle_gamma   90.00
#
_symmetry.space_group_name_H-M   'P 1'
#
loop_
_entity.id
_entity.type
_entity.pdbx_description
1 polymer ?
#
loop_
_entity_poly.entity_id
_entity_poly.type
_entity_poly.pdbx_seq_one_letter_code
_entity_poly.pdbx_strand_id
1 'polypeptide(L)'
;MSLESRILYSKAAGDNVKQVLPGKSPEPSGGRPRAGSLRGDAESDNGLVTSKPSWVPQSCRYLLASDDNDERVSELLKLVMDGEELTEQETALYDRQIRVWGADAQRRLSKAHILVSGLKGTVAEFCKNIVLAGVGSLTLIDDRPVTEESLSANFLIAPDENVFSGKSLAELCCDSLKDFNPMVRVSVEKGDLSSFGGDFYNKFDVVVVSCCSLTAKKSINEKCRKLSKRVAFYTVDCRDSCGEIFVDLQNFTYSKKKLDETVECQLQYPSFEDAIAVPWKSLPKRMSKLYFAMRVVEMFEEAEGRNPGQTSIDDLPKVLKLRKEILEKHSLNESLIPASLLERLVAGTREFPPVCAIIGGILGQEVIKAISGKGDPFKNFFFFDAVDGKGVMEDISSDLIRN
;
A
#
# COMPACT_ATOMS: atom_id res chain seq x y z
N MET A 1 -1.04 19.04 28.27
CA MET A 1 -1.94 17.88 28.52
C MET A 1 -1.18 16.61 28.13
N SER A 2 -1.21 15.58 28.98
CA SER A 2 -0.35 14.40 28.88
C SER A 2 -0.76 13.43 27.76
N LEU A 3 0.23 12.63 27.33
CA LEU A 3 0.25 11.66 26.22
C LEU A 3 -0.89 10.60 26.21
N GLU A 4 -1.72 10.51 27.25
CA GLU A 4 -2.73 9.44 27.41
C GLU A 4 -4.05 9.70 26.68
N SER A 5 -4.24 10.88 26.08
CA SER A 5 -5.49 11.25 25.41
C SER A 5 -5.58 10.83 23.93
N ARG A 6 -4.54 10.22 23.35
CA ARG A 6 -4.50 9.85 21.91
C ARG A 6 -4.87 8.39 21.59
N ILE A 7 -5.16 7.54 22.58
CA ILE A 7 -5.41 6.08 22.37
C ILE A 7 -6.90 5.67 22.43
N LEU A 8 -7.82 6.60 22.75
CA LEU A 8 -9.21 6.22 23.07
C LEU A 8 -10.18 5.98 21.90
N TYR A 9 -9.73 5.99 20.63
CA TYR A 9 -10.63 5.79 19.48
C TYR A 9 -10.72 4.35 18.93
N SER A 10 -10.15 3.32 19.58
CA SER A 10 -10.23 1.93 19.07
C SER A 10 -10.86 0.89 20.02
N LYS A 11 -11.54 1.29 21.10
CA LYS A 11 -12.15 0.34 22.07
C LYS A 11 -13.60 0.70 22.39
N ALA A 12 -14.49 0.52 21.42
CA ALA A 12 -15.93 0.48 21.67
C ALA A 12 -16.64 -0.43 20.65
N ALA A 13 -16.40 -1.74 20.77
CA ALA A 13 -17.27 -2.76 20.18
C ALA A 13 -17.20 -4.00 21.07
N GLY A 14 -18.23 -4.17 21.88
CA GLY A 14 -18.40 -5.34 22.75
C GLY A 14 -18.87 -4.94 24.13
N ASP A 15 -20.16 -4.63 24.26
CA ASP A 15 -20.89 -5.01 25.46
C ASP A 15 -22.40 -5.13 25.20
N ASN A 16 -22.93 -6.24 25.70
CA ASN A 16 -24.27 -6.77 25.53
C ASN A 16 -25.35 -5.91 26.18
N VAL A 17 -26.44 -5.62 25.44
CA VAL A 17 -27.73 -5.23 26.04
C VAL A 17 -28.66 -6.44 26.04
N LYS A 18 -28.96 -6.95 27.23
CA LYS A 18 -30.02 -7.92 27.52
C LYS A 18 -31.38 -7.26 27.36
N GLN A 19 -32.30 -7.88 26.64
CA GLN A 19 -33.75 -7.74 26.83
C GLN A 19 -34.34 -9.06 27.30
N VAL A 20 -35.30 -8.95 28.21
CA VAL A 20 -35.90 -10.01 29.04
C VAL A 20 -37.34 -10.28 28.58
N LEU A 21 -37.80 -11.52 28.83
CA LEU A 21 -39.17 -12.01 29.15
C LEU A 21 -39.61 -13.21 28.26
N PRO A 22 -40.54 -14.11 28.69
CA PRO A 22 -40.35 -15.10 29.76
C PRO A 22 -40.87 -16.52 29.39
N GLY A 23 -40.52 -17.54 30.19
CA GLY A 23 -41.48 -18.59 30.55
C GLY A 23 -41.15 -20.06 30.24
N LYS A 24 -41.16 -20.84 31.33
CA LYS A 24 -41.49 -22.29 31.50
C LYS A 24 -40.38 -23.34 31.34
N SER A 25 -39.91 -23.77 32.50
CA SER A 25 -39.41 -25.12 32.86
C SER A 25 -40.50 -26.20 32.63
N PRO A 26 -40.15 -27.50 32.55
CA PRO A 26 -39.93 -28.28 33.77
C PRO A 26 -38.74 -29.26 33.74
N GLU A 27 -38.54 -29.85 34.91
CA GLU A 27 -37.41 -30.57 35.54
C GLU A 27 -37.19 -32.06 35.12
N PRO A 28 -36.19 -32.77 35.70
CA PRO A 28 -35.37 -33.79 35.03
C PRO A 28 -35.54 -35.24 35.54
N SER A 29 -34.80 -36.16 34.91
CA SER A 29 -34.43 -37.49 35.41
C SER A 29 -33.09 -37.86 34.76
N GLY A 30 -32.05 -38.42 35.38
CA GLY A 30 -31.82 -39.07 36.66
C GLY A 30 -30.66 -40.06 36.43
N GLY A 31 -29.80 -40.28 37.44
CA GLY A 31 -28.93 -41.49 37.51
C GLY A 31 -27.40 -41.29 37.44
N ARG A 32 -26.74 -41.40 38.60
CA ARG A 32 -25.35 -41.92 38.75
C ARG A 32 -25.41 -43.44 38.99
N PRO A 33 -24.31 -44.19 38.81
CA PRO A 33 -23.42 -44.58 39.94
C PRO A 33 -21.90 -44.50 39.60
N ARG A 34 -20.99 -44.10 40.51
CA ARG A 34 -20.12 -44.89 41.45
C ARG A 34 -19.31 -46.02 40.79
N ALA A 35 -18.09 -46.43 41.19
CA ALA A 35 -16.97 -46.00 42.04
C ALA A 35 -15.90 -47.13 41.97
N GLY A 36 -14.62 -46.87 42.29
CA GLY A 36 -13.59 -47.89 42.59
C GLY A 36 -12.17 -47.39 42.23
N SER A 37 -11.33 -46.93 43.17
CA SER A 37 -10.43 -47.67 44.09
C SER A 37 -9.36 -48.46 43.32
N LEU A 38 -8.05 -48.23 43.44
CA LEU A 38 -7.21 -48.52 44.61
C LEU A 38 -5.81 -47.84 44.53
N ARG A 39 -5.17 -47.81 45.69
CA ARG A 39 -3.86 -47.25 46.12
C ARG A 39 -2.61 -47.87 45.47
N GLY A 40 -1.49 -47.14 45.58
CA GLY A 40 -0.13 -47.69 45.62
C GLY A 40 0.97 -46.63 45.52
N ASP A 41 1.54 -46.24 46.68
CA ASP A 41 2.80 -45.49 46.86
C ASP A 41 4.00 -46.31 46.25
N ALA A 42 5.20 -45.83 45.91
CA ALA A 42 6.05 -44.76 46.41
C ALA A 42 7.26 -44.48 45.45
N GLU A 43 7.90 -43.33 45.69
CA GLU A 43 9.35 -43.00 45.58
C GLU A 43 10.08 -42.73 44.23
N SER A 44 10.39 -41.43 44.08
CA SER A 44 11.65 -40.77 43.66
C SER A 44 12.47 -41.25 42.46
N ASP A 45 12.56 -40.40 41.42
CA ASP A 45 13.88 -39.92 40.96
C ASP A 45 13.79 -38.58 40.19
N ASN A 46 14.82 -37.74 40.36
CA ASN A 46 14.93 -36.39 39.80
C ASN A 46 15.48 -36.42 38.36
N GLY A 47 14.82 -35.73 37.43
CA GLY A 47 15.38 -35.45 36.11
C GLY A 47 14.58 -34.42 35.32
N LEU A 48 15.08 -33.18 35.23
CA LEU A 48 14.56 -32.15 34.32
C LEU A 48 14.70 -32.63 32.87
N VAL A 49 13.57 -32.92 32.21
CA VAL A 49 13.51 -33.06 30.75
C VAL A 49 13.00 -31.74 30.17
N THR A 50 13.91 -30.92 29.63
CA THR A 50 13.55 -29.80 28.75
C THR A 50 13.13 -30.38 27.39
N SER A 51 11.84 -30.41 27.10
CA SER A 51 11.34 -30.76 25.78
C SER A 51 11.68 -29.66 24.77
N LYS A 52 12.43 -30.00 23.72
CA LYS A 52 12.70 -29.11 22.58
C LYS A 52 11.41 -28.86 21.79
N PRO A 53 11.15 -27.65 21.27
CA PRO A 53 9.90 -27.36 20.56
C PRO A 53 9.81 -28.08 19.21
N SER A 54 8.63 -28.62 18.91
CA SER A 54 8.33 -29.53 17.79
C SER A 54 8.20 -28.87 16.41
N TRP A 55 8.78 -27.69 16.19
CA TRP A 55 8.62 -26.92 14.95
C TRP A 55 9.88 -26.94 14.09
N VAL A 56 10.32 -28.15 13.70
CA VAL A 56 11.32 -28.34 12.65
C VAL A 56 10.72 -29.25 11.57
N PRO A 57 10.59 -28.79 10.31
CA PRO A 57 10.10 -29.60 9.19
C PRO A 57 10.92 -30.87 9.01
N GLN A 58 10.26 -31.99 8.66
CA GLN A 58 10.90 -33.31 8.58
C GLN A 58 11.99 -33.39 7.49
N SER A 59 11.94 -32.51 6.48
CA SER A 59 12.99 -32.34 5.45
C SER A 59 14.29 -31.72 5.97
N CYS A 60 14.30 -31.11 7.15
CA CYS A 60 15.50 -30.53 7.79
C CYS A 60 16.13 -31.46 8.84
N ARG A 61 15.57 -32.65 9.11
CA ARG A 61 16.16 -33.59 10.07
C ARG A 61 17.44 -34.27 9.57
N TYR A 62 17.70 -34.24 8.27
CA TYR A 62 18.90 -34.86 7.68
C TYR A 62 20.17 -34.00 7.76
N LEU A 63 20.10 -32.77 8.28
CA LEU A 63 21.27 -31.89 8.46
C LEU A 63 21.73 -31.75 9.92
N LEU A 64 21.14 -32.53 10.84
CA LEU A 64 21.55 -32.57 12.26
C LEU A 64 22.22 -33.90 12.64
N ALA A 65 22.74 -34.64 11.66
CA ALA A 65 23.43 -35.90 11.89
C ALA A 65 24.77 -35.94 11.14
N SER A 66 25.65 -34.98 11.44
CA SER A 66 27.09 -35.14 11.24
C SER A 66 27.82 -34.18 12.18
N ASP A 67 28.49 -34.75 13.19
CA ASP A 67 29.47 -34.06 14.05
C ASP A 67 30.76 -33.73 13.26
N ASP A 68 30.62 -33.11 12.09
CA ASP A 68 31.76 -32.60 11.33
C ASP A 68 31.62 -31.09 11.16
N ASN A 69 32.55 -30.42 11.81
CA ASN A 69 32.81 -28.99 11.79
C ASN A 69 33.29 -28.55 10.39
N ASP A 70 32.42 -28.64 9.39
CA ASP A 70 32.76 -28.23 8.02
C ASP A 70 32.50 -26.72 7.88
N GLU A 71 33.55 -25.93 8.16
CA GLU A 71 33.60 -24.49 7.91
C GLU A 71 33.09 -24.14 6.51
N ARG A 72 33.19 -25.05 5.53
CA ARG A 72 32.67 -24.85 4.17
C ARG A 72 31.15 -24.85 4.08
N VAL A 73 30.42 -25.57 4.93
CA VAL A 73 28.95 -25.51 4.96
C VAL A 73 28.49 -24.20 5.60
N SER A 74 29.20 -23.73 6.63
CA SER A 74 28.99 -22.40 7.23
C SER A 74 29.35 -21.28 6.25
N GLU A 75 30.40 -21.45 5.45
CA GLU A 75 30.84 -20.49 4.44
C GLU A 75 29.95 -20.51 3.19
N LEU A 76 29.44 -21.67 2.76
CA LEU A 76 28.39 -21.76 1.73
C LEU A 76 27.05 -21.17 2.20
N LEU A 77 26.68 -21.34 3.48
CA LEU A 77 25.51 -20.68 4.06
C LEU A 77 25.71 -19.15 4.13
N LYS A 78 26.93 -18.68 4.46
CA LYS A 78 27.28 -17.25 4.42
C LYS A 78 27.28 -16.69 2.99
N LEU A 79 27.73 -17.45 2.00
CA LEU A 79 27.74 -17.05 0.58
C LEU A 79 26.33 -17.05 -0.06
N VAL A 80 25.36 -17.79 0.51
CA VAL A 80 23.95 -17.79 0.07
C VAL A 80 23.11 -16.76 0.84
N MET A 81 23.57 -16.31 2.01
CA MET A 81 22.93 -15.28 2.85
C MET A 81 23.65 -13.93 2.75
N ASP A 82 23.83 -13.42 1.53
CA ASP A 82 24.55 -12.17 1.26
C ASP A 82 23.71 -10.92 1.63
N GLY A 83 23.27 -10.85 2.88
CA GLY A 83 22.60 -9.70 3.45
C GLY A 83 22.65 -9.77 4.97
N GLU A 84 23.23 -8.73 5.57
CA GLU A 84 23.22 -8.47 7.02
C GLU A 84 21.92 -8.95 7.66
N GLU A 85 22.04 -9.76 8.71
CA GLU A 85 20.90 -10.28 9.48
C GLU A 85 20.12 -9.12 10.11
N LEU A 86 18.80 -9.30 10.27
CA LEU A 86 18.00 -8.35 11.04
C LEU A 86 18.51 -8.34 12.47
N THR A 87 18.60 -7.15 13.07
CA THR A 87 18.94 -7.04 14.49
C THR A 87 17.90 -7.73 15.37
N GLU A 88 18.26 -8.08 16.60
CA GLU A 88 17.30 -8.66 17.55
C GLU A 88 16.11 -7.72 17.80
N GLN A 89 16.37 -6.41 17.84
CA GLN A 89 15.34 -5.39 18.00
C GLN A 89 14.38 -5.36 16.81
N GLU A 90 14.89 -5.41 15.57
CA GLU A 90 14.05 -5.50 14.37
C GLU A 90 13.25 -6.80 14.33
N THR A 91 13.88 -7.91 14.71
CA THR A 91 13.22 -9.22 14.74
C THR A 91 12.06 -9.23 15.74
N ALA A 92 12.25 -8.64 16.92
CA ALA A 92 11.20 -8.51 17.93
C ALA A 92 10.08 -7.56 17.48
N LEU A 93 10.43 -6.41 16.89
CA LEU A 93 9.47 -5.41 16.42
C LEU A 93 8.61 -5.94 15.26
N TYR A 94 9.24 -6.65 14.32
CA TYR A 94 8.59 -7.12 13.09
C TYR A 94 8.14 -8.59 13.14
N ASP A 95 8.19 -9.26 14.29
CA ASP A 95 7.86 -10.71 14.43
C ASP A 95 6.56 -11.09 13.71
N ARG A 96 5.47 -10.33 13.92
CA ARG A 96 4.18 -10.60 13.27
C ARG A 96 4.22 -10.46 11.76
N GLN A 97 4.98 -9.48 11.25
CA GLN A 97 5.11 -9.21 9.82
C GLN A 97 6.00 -10.25 9.14
N ILE A 98 7.10 -10.63 9.81
CA ILE A 98 8.01 -11.71 9.40
C ILE A 98 7.24 -13.03 9.27
N ARG A 99 6.27 -13.32 10.14
CA ARG A 99 5.41 -14.53 9.99
C ARG A 99 4.55 -14.51 8.73
N VAL A 100 4.23 -13.34 8.18
CA VAL A 100 3.40 -13.19 6.97
C VAL A 100 4.24 -13.35 5.71
N TRP A 101 5.32 -12.58 5.57
CA TRP A 101 6.10 -12.53 4.34
C TRP A 101 7.51 -13.14 4.44
N GLY A 102 7.96 -13.53 5.62
CA GLY A 102 9.26 -14.17 5.87
C GLY A 102 10.39 -13.16 6.09
N ALA A 103 11.47 -13.63 6.74
CA ALA A 103 12.60 -12.80 7.12
C ALA A 103 13.31 -12.16 5.91
N ASP A 104 13.45 -12.89 4.80
CA ASP A 104 14.11 -12.35 3.59
C ASP A 104 13.35 -11.17 2.98
N ALA A 105 12.01 -11.21 3.03
CA ALA A 105 11.19 -10.09 2.56
C ALA A 105 11.36 -8.89 3.48
N GLN A 106 11.41 -9.11 4.80
CA GLN A 106 11.68 -8.05 5.77
C GLN A 106 13.07 -7.44 5.59
N ARG A 107 14.11 -8.25 5.30
CA ARG A 107 15.46 -7.75 4.98
C ARG A 107 15.50 -6.90 3.71
N ARG A 108 14.70 -7.25 2.69
CA ARG A 108 14.57 -6.41 1.48
C ARG A 108 13.86 -5.10 1.80
N LEU A 109 12.81 -5.13 2.62
CA LEU A 109 12.11 -3.92 3.08
C LEU A 109 13.07 -2.99 3.84
N SER A 110 13.81 -3.49 4.83
CA SER A 110 14.71 -2.67 5.66
C SER A 110 15.87 -2.02 4.89
N LYS A 111 16.14 -2.46 3.67
CA LYS A 111 17.14 -1.86 2.76
C LYS A 111 16.52 -0.96 1.68
N ALA A 112 15.20 -0.96 1.53
CA ALA A 112 14.52 -0.23 0.46
C ALA A 112 14.43 1.28 0.74
N HIS A 113 14.66 2.08 -0.30
CA HIS A 113 14.55 3.53 -0.27
C HIS A 113 13.37 3.99 -1.13
N ILE A 114 12.43 4.72 -0.52
CA ILE A 114 11.19 5.12 -1.17
C ILE A 114 11.12 6.65 -1.26
N LEU A 115 10.83 7.15 -2.45
CA LEU A 115 10.50 8.56 -2.69
C LEU A 115 8.99 8.72 -2.78
N VAL A 116 8.44 9.75 -2.13
CA VAL A 116 7.02 10.08 -2.15
C VAL A 116 6.81 11.55 -2.38
N SER A 117 5.87 11.90 -3.27
CA SER A 117 5.45 13.28 -3.50
C SER A 117 3.93 13.46 -3.42
N GLY A 118 3.50 14.60 -2.88
CA GLY A 118 2.09 14.98 -2.76
C GLY A 118 1.42 14.44 -1.50
N LEU A 119 1.66 15.09 -0.36
CA LEU A 119 1.24 14.65 0.98
C LEU A 119 -0.19 15.09 1.35
N LYS A 120 -1.17 14.56 0.63
CA LYS A 120 -2.58 14.55 1.04
C LYS A 120 -2.90 13.35 1.94
N GLY A 121 -4.16 13.16 2.32
CA GLY A 121 -4.59 12.13 3.27
C GLY A 121 -4.30 10.70 2.83
N THR A 122 -4.51 10.39 1.55
CA THR A 122 -4.23 9.08 0.97
C THR A 122 -2.75 8.72 1.03
N VAL A 123 -1.90 9.69 0.73
CA VAL A 123 -0.45 9.52 0.80
C VAL A 123 0.03 9.48 2.26
N ALA A 124 -0.62 10.20 3.18
CA ALA A 124 -0.35 10.08 4.62
C ALA A 124 -0.61 8.65 5.14
N GLU A 125 -1.72 8.03 4.73
CA GLU A 125 -2.04 6.63 5.04
C GLU A 125 -1.00 5.67 4.45
N PHE A 126 -0.60 5.87 3.20
CA PHE A 126 0.47 5.12 2.56
C PHE A 126 1.79 5.23 3.33
N CYS A 127 2.24 6.45 3.63
CA CYS A 127 3.49 6.69 4.36
C CYS A 127 3.47 6.02 5.73
N LYS A 128 2.37 6.12 6.48
CA LYS A 128 2.20 5.42 7.77
C LYS A 128 2.33 3.91 7.61
N ASN A 129 1.68 3.32 6.61
CA ASN A 129 1.76 1.87 6.37
C ASN A 129 3.20 1.43 6.05
N ILE A 130 3.89 2.17 5.20
CA ILE A 130 5.26 1.84 4.75
C ILE A 130 6.30 2.05 5.86
N VAL A 131 6.17 3.11 6.66
CA VAL A 131 7.04 3.33 7.83
C VAL A 131 6.82 2.24 8.88
N LEU A 132 5.58 1.84 9.16
CA LEU A 132 5.28 0.73 10.07
C LEU A 132 5.71 -0.65 9.52
N ALA A 133 5.80 -0.78 8.18
CA ALA A 133 6.34 -1.98 7.53
C ALA A 133 7.86 -2.11 7.68
N GLY A 134 8.55 -1.04 8.12
CA GLY A 134 9.98 -1.06 8.40
C GLY A 134 10.85 -0.96 7.15
N VAL A 135 10.52 -0.05 6.24
CA VAL A 135 11.39 0.24 5.09
C VAL A 135 12.68 0.95 5.52
N GLY A 136 13.76 0.82 4.74
CA GLY A 136 15.04 1.44 5.08
C GLY A 136 15.00 2.97 5.15
N SER A 137 14.38 3.61 4.16
CA SER A 137 14.10 5.04 4.24
C SER A 137 12.92 5.51 3.42
N LEU A 138 12.34 6.62 3.86
CA LEU A 138 11.28 7.35 3.20
C LEU A 138 11.70 8.81 2.97
N THR A 139 11.77 9.25 1.73
CA THR A 139 12.03 10.65 1.35
C THR A 139 10.75 11.32 0.86
N LEU A 140 10.42 12.46 1.44
CA LEU A 140 9.19 13.20 1.18
C LEU A 140 9.47 14.47 0.37
N ILE A 141 8.63 14.75 -0.62
CA ILE A 141 8.64 16.00 -1.40
C ILE A 141 7.24 16.59 -1.41
N ASP A 142 7.08 17.73 -0.75
CA ASP A 142 5.89 18.56 -0.82
C ASP A 142 6.18 19.93 -0.20
N ASP A 143 6.51 20.90 -1.04
CA ASP A 143 6.85 22.27 -0.63
C ASP A 143 5.61 23.13 -0.34
N ARG A 144 4.40 22.60 -0.55
CA ARG A 144 3.18 23.36 -0.34
C ARG A 144 2.99 23.71 1.14
N PRO A 145 2.38 24.86 1.44
CA PRO A 145 1.98 25.20 2.80
C PRO A 145 0.76 24.37 3.23
N VAL A 146 0.51 24.35 4.54
CA VAL A 146 -0.72 23.79 5.10
C VAL A 146 -1.93 24.61 4.64
N THR A 147 -2.97 23.91 4.22
CA THR A 147 -4.30 24.48 3.91
C THR A 147 -5.36 23.79 4.78
N GLU A 148 -6.57 24.35 4.86
CA GLU A 148 -7.68 23.67 5.54
C GLU A 148 -7.96 22.28 4.97
N GLU A 149 -7.85 22.12 3.63
CA GLU A 149 -7.99 20.82 2.95
C GLU A 149 -6.90 19.84 3.39
N SER A 150 -5.67 20.32 3.60
CA SER A 150 -4.58 19.49 4.13
C SER A 150 -4.95 18.91 5.49
N LEU A 151 -5.57 19.70 6.37
CA LEU A 151 -5.93 19.28 7.73
C LEU A 151 -7.13 18.32 7.78
N SER A 152 -8.00 18.31 6.77
CA SER A 152 -9.23 17.50 6.81
C SER A 152 -8.99 16.00 6.70
N ALA A 153 -7.91 15.58 6.03
CA ALA A 153 -7.64 14.18 5.74
C ALA A 153 -6.21 13.73 6.07
N ASN A 154 -5.28 14.65 6.38
CA ASN A 154 -3.91 14.31 6.72
C ASN A 154 -3.69 14.31 8.24
N PHE A 155 -3.81 13.13 8.85
CA PHE A 155 -3.62 12.94 10.30
C PHE A 155 -2.16 13.12 10.78
N LEU A 156 -1.20 13.21 9.87
CA LEU A 156 0.22 13.45 10.22
C LEU A 156 0.47 14.92 10.58
N ILE A 157 -0.49 15.81 10.33
CA ILE A 157 -0.37 17.24 10.62
C ILE A 157 -1.20 17.53 11.86
N ALA A 158 -0.56 18.02 12.92
CA ALA A 158 -1.28 18.49 14.10
C ALA A 158 -2.07 19.77 13.76
N PRO A 159 -3.36 19.87 14.15
CA PRO A 159 -4.17 21.05 13.91
C PRO A 159 -3.84 22.18 14.92
N ASP A 160 -2.61 22.66 14.89
CA ASP A 160 -2.10 23.76 15.73
C ASP A 160 -1.28 24.71 14.85
N GLU A 161 -1.77 25.93 14.65
CA GLU A 161 -1.14 26.94 13.80
C GLU A 161 0.30 27.27 14.22
N ASN A 162 0.59 27.22 15.53
CA ASN A 162 1.95 27.47 16.02
C ASN A 162 2.92 26.37 15.59
N VAL A 163 2.42 25.17 15.33
CA VAL A 163 3.21 24.00 14.91
C VAL A 163 3.53 24.07 13.41
N PHE A 164 2.58 24.50 12.58
CA PHE A 164 2.74 24.48 11.13
C PHE A 164 3.13 25.80 10.48
N SER A 165 3.16 26.92 11.22
CA SER A 165 3.61 28.21 10.69
C SER A 165 5.04 28.13 10.13
N GLY A 166 5.21 28.46 8.85
CA GLY A 166 6.51 28.50 8.16
C GLY A 166 7.10 27.15 7.75
N LYS A 167 6.40 26.03 7.97
CA LYS A 167 6.82 24.69 7.55
C LYS A 167 6.04 24.20 6.32
N SER A 168 6.69 23.38 5.49
CA SER A 168 6.00 22.69 4.39
C SER A 168 5.24 21.45 4.87
N LEU A 169 4.32 20.94 4.05
CA LEU A 169 3.64 19.67 4.30
C LEU A 169 4.65 18.53 4.51
N ALA A 170 5.73 18.47 3.72
CA ALA A 170 6.76 17.45 3.87
C ALA A 170 7.52 17.53 5.20
N GLU A 171 7.87 18.73 5.65
CA GLU A 171 8.54 18.94 6.93
C GLU A 171 7.66 18.46 8.10
N LEU A 172 6.37 18.79 8.09
CA LEU A 172 5.42 18.40 9.13
C LEU A 172 5.16 16.89 9.15
N CYS A 173 4.91 16.28 7.98
CA CYS A 173 4.70 14.85 7.90
C CYS A 173 5.98 14.08 8.27
N CYS A 174 7.17 14.59 7.91
CA CYS A 174 8.45 13.98 8.29
C CYS A 174 8.62 13.92 9.80
N ASP A 175 8.34 15.03 10.51
CA ASP A 175 8.42 15.09 11.97
C ASP A 175 7.52 14.02 12.62
N SER A 176 6.25 13.94 12.20
CA SER A 176 5.31 12.94 12.73
C SER A 176 5.69 11.50 12.38
N LEU A 177 6.15 11.22 11.16
CA LEU A 177 6.46 9.86 10.71
C LEU A 177 7.67 9.25 11.43
N LYS A 178 8.62 10.06 11.90
CA LYS A 178 9.75 9.58 12.72
C LYS A 178 9.27 8.94 14.03
N ASP A 179 8.17 9.42 14.59
CA ASP A 179 7.58 8.87 15.82
C ASP A 179 6.89 7.52 15.59
N PHE A 180 6.46 7.21 14.36
CA PHE A 180 5.81 5.93 14.04
C PHE A 180 6.78 4.75 14.07
N ASN A 181 8.02 4.97 13.61
CA ASN A 181 9.04 3.92 13.62
C ASN A 181 10.46 4.53 13.61
N PRO A 182 11.13 4.56 14.77
CA PRO A 182 12.50 5.11 14.88
C PRO A 182 13.55 4.36 14.06
N MET A 183 13.26 3.14 13.59
CA MET A 183 14.17 2.35 12.76
C MET A 183 14.16 2.82 11.29
N VAL A 184 13.17 3.60 10.87
CA VAL A 184 13.03 4.08 9.48
C VAL A 184 13.61 5.49 9.37
N ARG A 185 14.54 5.69 8.43
CA ARG A 185 15.03 7.04 8.12
C ARG A 185 13.98 7.80 7.31
N VAL A 186 13.40 8.84 7.89
CA VAL A 186 12.50 9.75 7.18
C VAL A 186 13.19 11.10 6.94
N SER A 187 13.22 11.56 5.69
CA SER A 187 13.85 12.82 5.27
C SER A 187 12.98 13.60 4.30
N VAL A 188 13.32 14.88 4.10
CA VAL A 188 12.63 15.79 3.17
C VAL A 188 13.61 16.25 2.10
N GLU A 189 13.11 16.33 0.87
CA GLU A 189 13.78 17.01 -0.25
C GLU A 189 12.86 18.12 -0.77
N LYS A 190 13.44 19.24 -1.21
CA LYS A 190 12.70 20.39 -1.75
C LYS A 190 12.84 20.45 -3.26
N GLY A 191 11.80 20.91 -3.95
CA GLY A 191 11.79 21.15 -5.39
C GLY A 191 10.71 20.38 -6.15
N ASP A 192 10.63 20.66 -7.45
CA ASP A 192 9.71 19.99 -8.36
C ASP A 192 10.33 18.68 -8.86
N LEU A 193 9.58 17.59 -8.74
CA LEU A 193 9.95 16.28 -9.29
C LEU A 193 10.37 16.37 -10.76
N SER A 194 9.66 17.15 -11.57
CA SER A 194 9.94 17.27 -13.00
C SER A 194 11.32 17.86 -13.30
N SER A 195 11.91 18.59 -12.35
CA SER A 195 13.22 19.23 -12.48
C SER A 195 14.41 18.32 -12.17
N PHE A 196 14.24 17.25 -11.40
CA PHE A 196 15.35 16.37 -11.02
C PHE A 196 15.85 15.51 -12.19
N GLY A 197 17.17 15.30 -12.24
CA GLY A 197 17.82 14.41 -13.22
C GLY A 197 17.73 12.92 -12.84
N GLY A 198 18.18 12.03 -13.72
CA GLY A 198 18.15 10.58 -13.49
C GLY A 198 18.91 10.14 -12.23
N ASP A 199 20.06 10.76 -11.94
CA ASP A 199 20.88 10.44 -10.75
C ASP A 199 20.14 10.62 -9.43
N PHE A 200 19.16 11.54 -9.39
CA PHE A 200 18.31 11.71 -8.22
C PHE A 200 17.43 10.48 -8.00
N TYR A 201 16.75 10.01 -9.05
CA TYR A 201 15.85 8.86 -9.00
C TYR A 201 16.58 7.53 -8.76
N ASN A 202 17.84 7.43 -9.21
CA ASN A 202 18.68 6.24 -9.03
C ASN A 202 18.93 5.88 -7.55
N LYS A 203 18.71 6.83 -6.63
CA LYS A 203 18.83 6.62 -5.18
C LYS A 203 17.70 5.76 -4.60
N PHE A 204 16.59 5.62 -5.31
CA PHE A 204 15.37 4.99 -4.81
C PHE A 204 15.14 3.62 -5.44
N ASP A 205 14.36 2.79 -4.75
CA ASP A 205 13.81 1.53 -5.26
C ASP A 205 12.36 1.72 -5.74
N VAL A 206 11.65 2.67 -5.12
CA VAL A 206 10.24 2.97 -5.40
C VAL A 206 10.03 4.48 -5.43
N VAL A 207 9.29 4.94 -6.42
CA VAL A 207 8.84 6.32 -6.57
C VAL A 207 7.32 6.34 -6.60
N VAL A 208 6.70 7.03 -5.65
CA VAL A 208 5.25 7.21 -5.56
C VAL A 208 4.92 8.68 -5.75
N VAL A 209 4.07 8.99 -6.73
CA VAL A 209 3.68 10.37 -7.03
C VAL A 209 2.18 10.57 -6.91
N SER A 210 1.80 11.65 -6.25
CA SER A 210 0.42 12.15 -6.16
C SER A 210 0.41 13.65 -6.42
N CYS A 211 -0.76 14.22 -6.71
CA CYS A 211 -0.94 15.66 -6.90
C CYS A 211 -0.02 16.27 -7.98
N CYS A 212 0.30 15.51 -9.04
CA CYS A 212 1.19 15.95 -10.12
C CYS A 212 0.48 15.86 -11.49
N SER A 213 0.87 16.75 -12.41
CA SER A 213 0.20 16.87 -13.72
C SER A 213 0.40 15.61 -14.57
N LEU A 214 -0.45 15.43 -15.58
CA LEU A 214 -0.32 14.32 -16.51
C LEU A 214 1.07 14.30 -17.18
N THR A 215 1.58 15.47 -17.57
CA THR A 215 2.92 15.65 -18.13
C THR A 215 4.01 15.22 -17.14
N ALA A 216 3.88 15.60 -15.86
CA ALA A 216 4.84 15.24 -14.83
C ALA A 216 4.86 13.72 -14.59
N LYS A 217 3.68 13.08 -14.46
CA LYS A 217 3.56 11.62 -14.31
C LYS A 217 4.31 10.87 -15.42
N LYS A 218 4.09 11.26 -16.69
CA LYS A 218 4.81 10.69 -17.85
C LYS A 218 6.31 10.90 -17.74
N SER A 219 6.74 12.15 -17.50
CA SER A 219 8.16 12.50 -17.42
C SER A 219 8.90 11.71 -16.34
N ILE A 220 8.31 11.59 -15.14
CA ILE A 220 8.92 10.90 -14.00
C ILE A 220 8.97 9.39 -14.26
N ASN A 221 7.90 8.79 -14.76
CA ASN A 221 7.90 7.36 -15.12
C ASN A 221 8.98 7.05 -16.15
N GLU A 222 9.10 7.88 -17.19
CA GLU A 222 10.12 7.72 -18.23
C GLU A 222 11.55 7.87 -17.66
N LYS A 223 11.77 8.81 -16.73
CA LYS A 223 13.06 8.92 -16.03
C LYS A 223 13.37 7.65 -15.25
N CYS A 224 12.39 7.05 -14.55
CA CYS A 224 12.58 5.77 -13.85
C CYS A 224 12.90 4.61 -14.79
N ARG A 225 12.30 4.55 -15.99
CA ARG A 225 12.55 3.50 -17.00
C ARG A 225 13.92 3.62 -17.67
N LYS A 226 14.49 4.82 -17.74
CA LYS A 226 15.82 5.07 -18.34
C LYS A 226 17.00 4.71 -17.44
N LEU A 227 16.75 4.40 -16.16
CA LEU A 227 17.80 4.02 -15.22
C LEU A 227 18.28 2.60 -15.50
N SER A 228 19.57 2.35 -15.23
CA SER A 228 20.14 1.00 -15.30
C SER A 228 19.63 0.08 -14.19
N LYS A 229 19.25 0.66 -13.04
CA LYS A 229 18.59 -0.02 -11.94
C LYS A 229 17.07 0.09 -12.12
N ARG A 230 16.36 -1.00 -11.90
CA ARG A 230 14.88 -0.98 -11.86
C ARG A 230 14.39 -0.13 -10.69
N VAL A 231 13.58 0.88 -11.00
CA VAL A 231 12.84 1.67 -10.02
C VAL A 231 11.35 1.46 -10.28
N ALA A 232 10.63 0.97 -9.26
CA ALA A 232 9.18 0.81 -9.33
C ALA A 232 8.52 2.19 -9.30
N PHE A 233 7.57 2.43 -10.19
CA PHE A 233 6.87 3.70 -10.28
C PHE A 233 5.38 3.52 -10.01
N TYR A 234 4.82 4.39 -9.18
CA TYR A 234 3.40 4.42 -8.85
C TYR A 234 2.85 5.83 -8.96
N THR A 235 1.62 5.95 -9.44
CA THR A 235 0.80 7.15 -9.21
C THR A 235 -0.37 6.79 -8.30
N VAL A 236 -0.77 7.74 -7.46
CA VAL A 236 -1.98 7.61 -6.66
C VAL A 236 -2.75 8.92 -6.63
N ASP A 237 -4.03 8.84 -6.92
CA ASP A 237 -4.94 9.97 -6.83
C ASP A 237 -6.21 9.57 -6.09
N CYS A 238 -6.67 10.47 -5.23
CA CYS A 238 -7.95 10.37 -4.57
C CYS A 238 -8.70 11.69 -4.83
N ARG A 239 -9.93 11.58 -5.35
CA ARG A 239 -10.80 12.73 -5.62
C ARG A 239 -12.19 12.36 -5.14
N ASP A 240 -12.70 13.13 -4.19
CA ASP A 240 -14.00 12.85 -3.57
C ASP A 240 -14.02 11.40 -3.04
N SER A 241 -15.02 10.59 -3.41
CA SER A 241 -15.14 9.20 -2.98
C SER A 241 -14.40 8.19 -3.88
N CYS A 242 -13.58 8.66 -4.82
CA CYS A 242 -12.92 7.83 -5.82
C CYS A 242 -11.40 7.79 -5.64
N GLY A 243 -10.80 6.64 -5.91
CA GLY A 243 -9.35 6.49 -5.93
C GLY A 243 -8.84 5.72 -7.15
N GLU A 244 -7.65 6.09 -7.59
CA GLU A 244 -6.90 5.47 -8.67
C GLU A 244 -5.47 5.20 -8.20
N ILE A 245 -4.97 3.99 -8.48
CA ILE A 245 -3.55 3.66 -8.39
C ILE A 245 -3.09 3.17 -9.76
N PHE A 246 -1.99 3.71 -10.25
CA PHE A 246 -1.23 3.14 -11.36
C PHE A 246 0.07 2.53 -10.84
N VAL A 247 0.53 1.47 -11.50
CA VAL A 247 1.84 0.86 -11.24
C VAL A 247 2.58 0.52 -12.54
N ASP A 248 3.87 0.83 -12.56
CA ASP A 248 4.84 0.35 -13.54
C ASP A 248 6.05 -0.27 -12.82
N LEU A 249 6.12 -1.61 -12.84
CA LEU A 249 7.26 -2.37 -12.31
C LEU A 249 8.29 -2.74 -13.38
N GLN A 250 8.11 -2.25 -14.61
CA GLN A 250 8.90 -2.59 -15.79
C GLN A 250 8.86 -4.10 -16.07
N ASN A 251 10.00 -4.76 -16.28
CA ASN A 251 10.09 -6.22 -16.26
C ASN A 251 10.26 -6.69 -14.82
N PHE A 252 9.25 -7.37 -14.27
CA PHE A 252 9.22 -7.76 -12.87
C PHE A 252 9.03 -9.24 -12.68
N THR A 253 9.91 -9.83 -11.88
CA THR A 253 9.85 -11.22 -11.43
C THR A 253 9.40 -11.25 -9.98
N TYR A 254 8.44 -12.11 -9.67
CA TYR A 254 7.92 -12.30 -8.31
C TYR A 254 7.61 -13.76 -8.05
N SER A 255 7.47 -14.10 -6.77
CA SER A 255 7.06 -15.43 -6.35
C SER A 255 5.70 -15.41 -5.68
N LYS A 256 4.89 -16.44 -5.94
CA LYS A 256 3.62 -16.67 -5.24
C LYS A 256 3.47 -18.12 -4.82
N LYS A 257 2.78 -18.33 -3.69
CA LYS A 257 2.43 -19.67 -3.23
C LYS A 257 1.20 -20.18 -3.97
N LYS A 258 1.29 -21.38 -4.53
CA LYS A 258 0.17 -22.10 -5.15
C LYS A 258 0.21 -23.55 -4.67
N LEU A 259 -0.81 -23.97 -3.91
CA LEU A 259 -0.96 -25.35 -3.42
C LEU A 259 0.35 -25.91 -2.82
N ASP A 260 0.95 -25.16 -1.88
CA ASP A 260 2.21 -25.45 -1.17
C ASP A 260 3.52 -25.34 -1.97
N GLU A 261 3.46 -25.07 -3.27
CA GLU A 261 4.65 -24.76 -4.08
C GLU A 261 4.86 -23.25 -4.22
N THR A 262 6.13 -22.82 -4.27
CA THR A 262 6.50 -21.45 -4.60
C THR A 262 6.80 -21.38 -6.08
N VAL A 263 5.98 -20.63 -6.82
CA VAL A 263 6.11 -20.47 -8.28
C VAL A 263 6.66 -19.09 -8.58
N GLU A 264 7.69 -19.04 -9.42
CA GLU A 264 8.20 -17.79 -9.98
C GLU A 264 7.34 -17.36 -11.18
N CYS A 265 7.00 -16.09 -11.24
CA CYS A 265 6.14 -15.47 -12.24
C CYS A 265 6.84 -14.22 -12.79
N GLN A 266 6.56 -13.89 -14.04
CA GLN A 266 7.08 -12.68 -14.69
C GLN A 266 5.92 -11.85 -15.24
N LEU A 267 6.01 -10.53 -15.05
CA LEU A 267 5.09 -9.55 -15.61
C LEU A 267 5.89 -8.45 -16.30
N GLN A 268 5.39 -8.01 -17.45
CA GLN A 268 5.91 -6.86 -18.17
C GLN A 268 4.89 -5.73 -18.06
N TYR A 269 5.30 -4.58 -17.54
CA TYR A 269 4.44 -3.41 -17.36
C TYR A 269 4.65 -2.38 -18.48
N PRO A 270 3.57 -1.83 -19.06
CA PRO A 270 3.67 -0.70 -19.97
C PRO A 270 4.07 0.56 -19.19
N SER A 271 4.63 1.55 -19.89
CA SER A 271 4.83 2.87 -19.27
C SER A 271 3.47 3.52 -18.97
N PHE A 272 3.44 4.52 -18.09
CA PHE A 272 2.24 5.29 -17.83
C PHE A 272 1.71 5.94 -19.11
N GLU A 273 2.61 6.46 -19.95
CA GLU A 273 2.28 7.05 -21.24
C GLU A 273 1.64 6.04 -22.19
N ASP A 274 2.24 4.86 -22.34
CA ASP A 274 1.70 3.80 -23.20
C ASP A 274 0.34 3.30 -22.71
N ALA A 275 0.17 3.15 -21.39
CA ALA A 275 -1.07 2.65 -20.80
C ALA A 275 -2.24 3.61 -21.07
N ILE A 276 -2.05 4.92 -20.88
CA ILE A 276 -3.11 5.90 -21.13
C ILE A 276 -3.30 6.23 -22.63
N ALA A 277 -2.33 5.87 -23.48
CA ALA A 277 -2.41 6.03 -24.93
C ALA A 277 -3.21 4.91 -25.61
N VAL A 278 -3.56 3.83 -24.90
CA VAL A 278 -4.40 2.75 -25.46
C VAL A 278 -5.72 3.32 -25.97
N PRO A 279 -6.08 3.11 -27.25
CA PRO A 279 -7.32 3.63 -27.81
C PRO A 279 -8.54 3.15 -27.02
N TRP A 280 -9.42 4.07 -26.63
CA TRP A 280 -10.58 3.70 -25.79
C TRP A 280 -11.52 2.67 -26.44
N LYS A 281 -11.55 2.60 -27.78
CA LYS A 281 -12.32 1.58 -28.52
C LYS A 281 -11.76 0.16 -28.36
N SER A 282 -10.47 0.00 -28.10
CA SER A 282 -9.84 -1.31 -27.92
C SER A 282 -9.87 -1.79 -26.47
N LEU A 283 -10.32 -0.95 -25.54
CA LEU A 283 -10.44 -1.33 -24.14
C LEU A 283 -11.63 -2.30 -23.92
N PRO A 284 -11.55 -3.21 -22.94
CA PRO A 284 -12.64 -4.13 -22.62
C PRO A 284 -13.97 -3.39 -22.34
N LYS A 285 -15.09 -3.94 -22.81
CA LYS A 285 -16.43 -3.33 -22.61
C LYS A 285 -16.81 -3.13 -21.14
N ARG A 286 -16.23 -3.92 -20.23
CA ARG A 286 -16.48 -3.88 -18.78
C ARG A 286 -15.45 -3.02 -18.01
N MET A 287 -14.61 -2.26 -18.72
CA MET A 287 -13.63 -1.37 -18.12
C MET A 287 -14.31 -0.38 -17.16
N SER A 288 -13.65 -0.13 -16.03
CA SER A 288 -14.08 0.86 -15.06
C SER A 288 -14.41 2.21 -15.71
N LYS A 289 -15.60 2.73 -15.44
CA LYS A 289 -16.02 4.07 -15.86
C LYS A 289 -15.14 5.17 -15.24
N LEU A 290 -14.57 4.87 -14.05
CA LEU A 290 -13.69 5.78 -13.34
C LEU A 290 -12.42 6.06 -14.14
N TYR A 291 -11.86 5.07 -14.85
CA TYR A 291 -10.72 5.30 -15.73
C TYR A 291 -11.00 6.44 -16.72
N PHE A 292 -12.07 6.32 -17.50
CA PHE A 292 -12.41 7.33 -18.50
C PHE A 292 -12.70 8.70 -17.89
N ALA A 293 -13.40 8.74 -16.75
CA ALA A 293 -13.70 9.98 -16.05
C ALA A 293 -12.43 10.68 -15.54
N MET A 294 -11.50 9.94 -14.93
CA MET A 294 -10.21 10.47 -14.48
C MET A 294 -9.39 11.03 -15.65
N ARG A 295 -9.32 10.29 -16.77
CA ARG A 295 -8.64 10.76 -17.99
C ARG A 295 -9.25 12.06 -18.54
N VAL A 296 -10.58 12.20 -18.58
CA VAL A 296 -11.24 13.44 -19.01
C VAL A 296 -10.86 14.62 -18.11
N VAL A 297 -10.85 14.41 -16.78
CA VAL A 297 -10.48 15.46 -15.81
C VAL A 297 -9.02 15.87 -15.99
N GLU A 298 -8.10 14.93 -16.12
CA GLU A 298 -6.67 15.24 -16.32
C GLU A 298 -6.41 15.96 -17.66
N MET A 299 -7.08 15.53 -18.74
CA MET A 299 -7.00 16.22 -20.04
C MET A 299 -7.55 17.64 -19.96
N PHE A 300 -8.62 17.86 -19.20
CA PHE A 300 -9.16 19.20 -18.96
C PHE A 300 -8.18 20.06 -18.15
N GLU A 301 -7.60 19.50 -17.08
CA GLU A 301 -6.61 20.20 -16.26
C GLU A 301 -5.41 20.66 -17.10
N GLU A 302 -4.88 19.79 -17.96
CA GLU A 302 -3.78 20.13 -18.87
C GLU A 302 -4.19 21.19 -19.92
N ALA A 303 -5.38 21.06 -20.52
CA ALA A 303 -5.85 21.99 -21.56
C ALA A 303 -6.12 23.41 -21.04
N GLU A 304 -6.62 23.54 -19.81
CA GLU A 304 -6.92 24.84 -19.20
C GLU A 304 -5.80 25.35 -18.27
N GLY A 305 -4.67 24.63 -18.19
CA GLY A 305 -3.55 24.99 -17.33
C GLY A 305 -3.86 24.96 -15.83
N ARG A 306 -4.80 24.11 -15.41
CA ARG A 306 -5.10 23.86 -13.99
C ARG A 306 -4.05 22.93 -13.41
N ASN A 307 -3.56 23.24 -12.21
CA ASN A 307 -2.78 22.24 -11.47
C ASN A 307 -3.71 21.11 -10.96
N PRO A 308 -3.18 19.91 -10.72
CA PRO A 308 -3.94 18.81 -10.14
C PRO A 308 -4.64 19.23 -8.86
N GLY A 309 -5.96 19.06 -8.86
CA GLY A 309 -6.79 19.45 -7.72
C GLY A 309 -7.08 20.95 -7.62
N GLN A 310 -6.95 21.72 -8.70
CA GLN A 310 -7.44 23.11 -8.80
C GLN A 310 -8.72 23.23 -9.66
N THR A 311 -9.37 22.11 -9.97
CA THR A 311 -10.69 22.10 -10.59
C THR A 311 -11.76 22.43 -9.56
N SER A 312 -12.85 23.05 -10.01
CA SER A 312 -13.99 23.41 -9.18
C SER A 312 -15.30 23.15 -9.92
N ILE A 313 -16.43 23.22 -9.23
CA ILE A 313 -17.75 23.03 -9.85
C ILE A 313 -18.01 23.99 -11.03
N ASP A 314 -17.38 25.17 -11.03
CA ASP A 314 -17.48 26.15 -12.12
C ASP A 314 -16.86 25.65 -13.43
N ASP A 315 -15.96 24.67 -13.34
CA ASP A 315 -15.33 24.03 -14.50
C ASP A 315 -16.23 22.93 -15.11
N LEU A 316 -17.23 22.43 -14.38
CA LEU A 316 -18.06 21.30 -14.80
C LEU A 316 -18.69 21.47 -16.20
N PRO A 317 -19.25 22.64 -16.57
CA PRO A 317 -19.80 22.82 -17.93
C PRO A 317 -18.77 22.60 -19.03
N LYS A 318 -17.52 23.06 -18.83
CA LYS A 318 -16.43 22.87 -19.79
C LYS A 318 -15.94 21.41 -19.80
N VAL A 319 -15.87 20.76 -18.63
CA VAL A 319 -15.51 19.34 -18.52
C VAL A 319 -16.54 18.46 -19.23
N LEU A 320 -17.84 18.74 -19.07
CA LEU A 320 -18.91 18.00 -19.76
C LEU A 320 -18.89 18.22 -21.28
N LYS A 321 -18.49 19.41 -21.73
CA LYS A 321 -18.26 19.70 -23.15
C LYS A 321 -17.09 18.87 -23.68
N LEU A 322 -15.94 18.88 -23.00
CA LEU A 322 -14.78 18.08 -23.38
C LEU A 322 -15.10 16.58 -23.42
N ARG A 323 -15.81 16.07 -22.41
CA ARG A 323 -16.33 14.69 -22.39
C ARG A 323 -17.08 14.36 -23.69
N LYS A 324 -18.00 15.22 -24.11
CA LYS A 324 -18.81 15.01 -25.31
C LYS A 324 -17.94 14.96 -26.57
N GLU A 325 -17.02 15.91 -26.72
CA GLU A 325 -16.10 15.96 -27.86
C GLU A 325 -15.22 14.70 -27.96
N ILE A 326 -14.70 14.19 -26.83
CA ILE A 326 -13.91 12.96 -26.79
C ILE A 326 -14.77 11.76 -27.17
N LEU A 327 -15.97 11.62 -26.60
CA LEU A 327 -16.86 10.49 -26.89
C LEU A 327 -17.31 10.48 -28.36
N GLU A 328 -17.62 11.63 -28.94
CA GLU A 328 -17.97 11.76 -30.37
C GLU A 328 -16.79 11.38 -31.27
N LYS A 329 -15.59 11.93 -30.98
CA LYS A 329 -14.36 11.61 -31.71
C LYS A 329 -14.06 10.11 -31.71
N HIS A 330 -14.30 9.45 -30.58
CA HIS A 330 -14.12 8.02 -30.42
C HIS A 330 -15.39 7.20 -30.70
N SER A 331 -16.47 7.78 -31.23
CA SER A 331 -17.73 7.05 -31.50
C SER A 331 -18.23 6.19 -30.32
N LEU A 332 -18.06 6.68 -29.10
CA LEU A 332 -18.43 6.00 -27.85
C LEU A 332 -19.75 6.56 -27.29
N ASN A 333 -20.45 5.74 -26.50
CA ASN A 333 -21.74 6.12 -25.91
C ASN A 333 -21.57 7.03 -24.68
N GLU A 334 -22.41 8.04 -24.52
CA GLU A 334 -22.42 8.95 -23.35
C GLU A 334 -22.52 8.26 -21.98
N SER A 335 -23.18 7.09 -21.91
CA SER A 335 -23.30 6.30 -20.68
C SER A 335 -21.98 5.69 -20.16
N LEU A 336 -20.91 5.73 -20.99
CA LEU A 336 -19.57 5.32 -20.60
C LEU A 336 -19.01 6.22 -19.51
N ILE A 337 -19.30 7.53 -19.58
CA ILE A 337 -18.80 8.54 -18.63
C ILE A 337 -20.00 9.32 -18.05
N PRO A 338 -20.58 8.82 -16.95
CA PRO A 338 -21.73 9.46 -16.30
C PRO A 338 -21.41 10.89 -15.87
N ALA A 339 -22.32 11.83 -16.14
CA ALA A 339 -22.13 13.24 -15.76
C ALA A 339 -21.99 13.40 -14.23
N SER A 340 -22.75 12.62 -13.45
CA SER A 340 -22.68 12.61 -11.99
C SER A 340 -21.33 12.14 -11.44
N LEU A 341 -20.61 11.29 -12.17
CA LEU A 341 -19.25 10.89 -11.79
C LEU A 341 -18.28 12.06 -12.01
N LEU A 342 -18.36 12.75 -13.15
CA LEU A 342 -17.51 13.92 -13.41
C LEU A 342 -17.83 15.07 -12.44
N GLU A 343 -19.10 15.30 -12.14
CA GLU A 343 -19.51 16.30 -11.15
C GLU A 343 -18.78 16.07 -9.82
N ARG A 344 -18.77 14.83 -9.30
CA ARG A 344 -18.05 14.49 -8.07
C ARG A 344 -16.54 14.72 -8.17
N LEU A 345 -15.91 14.25 -9.25
CA LEU A 345 -14.46 14.36 -9.44
C LEU A 345 -13.98 15.82 -9.63
N VAL A 346 -14.85 16.69 -10.13
CA VAL A 346 -14.56 18.11 -10.43
C VAL A 346 -14.95 19.03 -9.27
N ALA A 347 -16.06 18.75 -8.59
CA ALA A 347 -16.60 19.59 -7.52
C ALA A 347 -15.77 19.57 -6.24
N GLY A 348 -15.03 18.49 -5.99
CA GLY A 348 -14.27 18.31 -4.75
C GLY A 348 -12.98 17.56 -4.98
N THR A 349 -11.87 18.20 -4.60
CA THR A 349 -10.53 17.57 -4.53
C THR A 349 -10.23 17.07 -3.13
N ARG A 350 -11.21 17.26 -2.24
CA ARG A 350 -11.23 16.72 -0.89
C ARG A 350 -11.09 15.21 -0.95
N GLU A 351 -10.32 14.70 -0.01
CA GLU A 351 -10.20 13.27 0.19
C GLU A 351 -10.96 12.89 1.46
N PHE A 352 -11.77 11.84 1.39
CA PHE A 352 -12.45 11.34 2.58
C PHE A 352 -11.52 10.36 3.33
N PRO A 353 -11.31 10.54 4.64
CA PRO A 353 -10.40 9.67 5.41
C PRO A 353 -10.66 8.15 5.23
N PRO A 354 -11.91 7.64 5.16
CA PRO A 354 -12.14 6.22 4.89
C PRO A 354 -11.61 5.76 3.52
N VAL A 355 -11.74 6.60 2.49
CA VAL A 355 -11.24 6.31 1.15
C VAL A 355 -9.71 6.39 1.12
N CYS A 356 -9.12 7.40 1.79
CA CYS A 356 -7.68 7.50 1.99
C CYS A 356 -7.11 6.23 2.62
N ALA A 357 -7.75 5.70 3.66
CA ALA A 357 -7.30 4.50 4.35
C ALA A 357 -7.35 3.25 3.45
N ILE A 358 -8.40 3.11 2.63
CA ILE A 358 -8.52 2.01 1.67
C ILE A 358 -7.43 2.09 0.61
N ILE A 359 -7.31 3.25 -0.05
CA ILE A 359 -6.36 3.44 -1.15
C ILE A 359 -4.91 3.40 -0.65
N GLY A 360 -4.60 4.10 0.43
CA GLY A 360 -3.27 4.10 1.06
C GLY A 360 -2.87 2.73 1.63
N GLY A 361 -3.83 1.94 2.09
CA GLY A 361 -3.65 0.54 2.48
C GLY A 361 -3.27 -0.35 1.30
N ILE A 362 -4.05 -0.29 0.22
CA ILE A 362 -3.80 -1.07 -0.99
C ILE A 362 -2.46 -0.69 -1.62
N LEU A 363 -2.18 0.61 -1.75
CA LEU A 363 -0.90 1.09 -2.27
C LEU A 363 0.28 0.63 -1.43
N GLY A 364 0.16 0.70 -0.09
CA GLY A 364 1.19 0.23 0.82
C GLY A 364 1.49 -1.25 0.62
N GLN A 365 0.45 -2.07 0.48
CA GLN A 365 0.60 -3.50 0.23
C GLN A 365 1.23 -3.80 -1.13
N GLU A 366 0.89 -3.05 -2.19
CA GLU A 366 1.51 -3.23 -3.51
C GLU A 366 2.99 -2.86 -3.52
N VAL A 367 3.36 -1.77 -2.85
CA VAL A 367 4.77 -1.37 -2.71
C VAL A 367 5.56 -2.44 -1.94
N ILE A 368 4.97 -3.02 -0.88
CA ILE A 368 5.58 -4.15 -0.17
C ILE A 368 5.77 -5.36 -1.09
N LYS A 369 4.81 -5.70 -1.96
CA LYS A 369 4.97 -6.77 -2.95
C LYS A 369 6.10 -6.47 -3.94
N ALA A 370 6.19 -5.24 -4.44
CA ALA A 370 7.21 -4.85 -5.41
C ALA A 370 8.64 -4.86 -4.84
N ILE A 371 8.81 -4.54 -3.55
CA ILE A 371 10.09 -4.61 -2.84
C ILE A 371 10.43 -6.06 -2.45
N SER A 372 9.46 -6.77 -1.87
CA SER A 372 9.68 -8.12 -1.37
C SER A 372 9.78 -9.16 -2.49
N GLY A 373 9.24 -8.90 -3.69
CA GLY A 373 9.13 -9.90 -4.75
C GLY A 373 8.21 -11.07 -4.36
N LYS A 374 7.30 -10.87 -3.40
CA LYS A 374 6.38 -11.88 -2.90
C LYS A 374 4.93 -11.42 -3.02
N GLY A 375 4.07 -12.34 -3.44
CA GLY A 375 2.64 -12.08 -3.65
C GLY A 375 2.36 -11.57 -5.06
N ASP A 376 1.09 -11.62 -5.45
CA ASP A 376 0.64 -11.25 -6.81
C ASP A 376 0.43 -9.73 -6.90
N PRO A 377 1.30 -8.95 -7.56
CA PRO A 377 1.06 -7.52 -7.79
C PRO A 377 0.00 -7.37 -8.88
N PHE A 378 -0.84 -6.34 -8.79
CA PHE A 378 -1.76 -6.08 -9.89
C PHE A 378 -1.03 -5.43 -11.07
N LYS A 379 -1.56 -5.67 -12.28
CA LYS A 379 -1.12 -5.04 -13.51
C LYS A 379 -2.36 -4.44 -14.18
N ASN A 380 -2.45 -3.13 -14.40
CA ASN A 380 -1.55 -2.04 -13.95
C ASN A 380 -2.31 -0.85 -13.34
N PHE A 381 -3.64 -0.89 -13.35
CA PHE A 381 -4.46 0.06 -12.64
C PHE A 381 -5.33 -0.61 -11.58
N PHE A 382 -5.58 0.13 -10.51
CA PHE A 382 -6.61 -0.18 -9.53
C PHE A 382 -7.52 1.04 -9.37
N PHE A 383 -8.82 0.78 -9.35
CA PHE A 383 -9.88 1.78 -9.21
C PHE A 383 -10.76 1.44 -8.02
N PHE A 384 -11.15 2.46 -7.26
CA PHE A 384 -12.12 2.33 -6.20
C PHE A 384 -13.14 3.47 -6.24
N ASP A 385 -14.41 3.16 -6.00
CA ASP A 385 -15.45 4.16 -5.77
C ASP A 385 -16.28 3.78 -4.54
N ALA A 386 -16.32 4.65 -3.53
CA ALA A 386 -17.08 4.39 -2.31
C ALA A 386 -18.60 4.35 -2.54
N VAL A 387 -19.10 4.90 -3.66
CA VAL A 387 -20.54 4.90 -3.97
C VAL A 387 -21.06 3.48 -4.19
N ASP A 388 -20.29 2.62 -4.87
CA ASP A 388 -20.66 1.21 -5.08
C ASP A 388 -19.79 0.23 -4.28
N GLY A 389 -18.75 0.74 -3.61
CA GLY A 389 -17.86 -0.02 -2.74
C GLY A 389 -16.92 -0.97 -3.48
N LYS A 390 -16.78 -0.85 -4.81
CA LYS A 390 -16.00 -1.80 -5.60
C LYS A 390 -14.57 -1.34 -5.78
N GLY A 391 -13.64 -2.26 -5.54
CA GLY A 391 -12.26 -2.18 -6.01
C GLY A 391 -12.08 -3.04 -7.27
N VAL A 392 -11.61 -2.46 -8.37
CA VAL A 392 -11.42 -3.14 -9.65
C VAL A 392 -9.98 -2.99 -10.11
N MET A 393 -9.34 -4.10 -10.46
CA MET A 393 -8.02 -4.12 -11.10
C MET A 393 -8.21 -4.21 -12.61
N GLU A 394 -7.52 -3.37 -13.35
CA GLU A 394 -7.58 -3.31 -14.80
C GLU A 394 -6.16 -3.43 -15.37
N ASP A 395 -5.94 -4.42 -16.24
CA ASP A 395 -4.77 -4.45 -17.11
C ASP A 395 -5.07 -3.55 -18.29
N ILE A 396 -4.30 -2.47 -18.44
CA ILE A 396 -4.35 -1.55 -19.56
C ILE A 396 -2.96 -1.54 -20.19
N SER A 397 -2.75 -2.49 -21.09
CA SER A 397 -1.52 -2.64 -21.88
C SER A 397 -1.85 -2.79 -23.36
N SER A 398 -0.96 -2.33 -24.23
CA SER A 398 -1.09 -2.44 -25.69
C SER A 398 -1.21 -3.89 -26.17
N ASP A 399 -0.77 -4.86 -25.37
CA ASP A 399 -0.83 -6.28 -25.69
C ASP A 399 -2.27 -6.83 -25.67
N LEU A 400 -3.20 -6.14 -25.00
CA LEU A 400 -4.64 -6.48 -25.03
C LEU A 400 -5.28 -6.25 -26.40
N ILE A 401 -4.63 -5.49 -27.29
CA ILE A 401 -5.12 -5.20 -28.64
C ILE A 401 -4.89 -6.41 -29.58
N ARG A 402 -4.15 -7.45 -29.15
CA ARG A 402 -3.73 -8.57 -30.00
C ARG A 402 -4.60 -9.84 -29.95
N ASN A 403 -5.72 -9.85 -29.22
CA ASN A 403 -6.63 -11.01 -29.17
C ASN A 403 -8.04 -10.71 -29.68
#